data_AF-A0A7X5J8A6-F1
#
_entry.id   AF-A0A7X5J8A6-F1
#
_cell.length_a   1.000
_cell.length_b   1.000
_cell.length_c   1.000
_cell.angle_alpha   90.00
_cell.angle_beta   90.00
_cell.angle_gamma   90.00
#
_symmetry.space_group_name_H-M   'P 1'
#
loop_
_entity.id
_entity.type
_entity.pdbx_description
1 polymer ?
#
loop_
_entity_poly.entity_id
_entity_poly.type
_entity_poly.pdbx_seq_one_letter_code
_entity_poly.pdbx_strand_id
1 'polypeptide(L)'
;MSARPHKRLGGSTLRARLMLLAVCAILLAPARALAHDYLHGDLQVIHPAIPALAAPGGPWPVHMVIANDGAVADRLLAIETEFGPVRLRRPNATGGSDALAWLALPPGETVVLTTGETEGWIAEVPRALIVGEQVSGTLVFERAGRLPMVFLIDPAPETAALPVAIAREDAGAPDAGTQRDPGEDIVAIAAALSRATSGDARAVAPVVLQGDVALAGFRTGEATALAFLRFVPDAGWHVVLWSNDSLLLPASLIGLGVSRPAAERLISEARARIDAAGGAFAAALGRFPGTAYPSTPD
;
A
#
# COMPACT_ATOMS: atom_id res chain seq x y z
N MET A 1 -17.13 74.06 -30.18
CA MET A 1 -16.61 72.75 -30.65
C MET A 1 -15.44 72.33 -29.77
N SER A 2 -15.61 71.31 -28.93
CA SER A 2 -14.49 70.55 -28.35
C SER A 2 -15.04 69.21 -27.87
N ALA A 3 -14.76 68.15 -28.63
CA ALA A 3 -15.12 66.77 -28.29
C ALA A 3 -13.88 66.09 -27.71
N ARG A 4 -13.97 65.56 -26.48
CA ARG A 4 -12.95 64.69 -25.90
C ARG A 4 -13.15 63.25 -26.41
N PRO A 5 -12.10 62.53 -26.85
CA PRO A 5 -12.22 61.12 -27.17
C PRO A 5 -12.08 60.26 -25.92
N HIS A 6 -13.01 59.31 -25.73
CA HIS A 6 -12.89 58.26 -24.74
C HIS A 6 -11.97 57.15 -25.26
N LYS A 7 -10.85 56.90 -24.56
CA LYS A 7 -9.99 55.72 -24.79
C LYS A 7 -10.74 54.45 -24.36
N ARG A 8 -11.06 53.56 -25.30
CA ARG A 8 -11.45 52.17 -25.03
C ARG A 8 -10.21 51.39 -24.58
N LEU A 9 -10.14 51.00 -23.31
CA LEU A 9 -9.14 50.02 -22.87
C LEU A 9 -9.57 48.62 -23.31
N GLY A 10 -8.67 47.95 -24.05
CA GLY A 10 -8.92 46.69 -24.74
C GLY A 10 -9.11 45.49 -23.82
N GLY A 11 -10.11 44.67 -24.13
CA GLY A 11 -10.40 43.39 -23.46
C GLY A 11 -9.44 42.24 -23.82
N SER A 12 -8.40 42.49 -24.62
CA SER A 12 -7.41 41.48 -25.01
C SER A 12 -6.45 41.10 -23.88
N THR A 13 -6.11 42.05 -23.02
CA THR A 13 -5.19 41.83 -21.89
C THR A 13 -5.83 41.00 -20.78
N LEU A 14 -7.15 41.10 -20.60
CA LEU A 14 -7.89 40.33 -19.61
C LEU A 14 -8.01 38.86 -20.01
N ARG A 15 -8.24 38.57 -21.30
CA ARG A 15 -8.30 37.20 -21.83
C ARG A 15 -6.94 36.50 -21.79
N ALA A 16 -5.87 37.21 -22.13
CA ALA A 16 -4.51 36.68 -22.03
C ALA A 16 -4.10 36.39 -20.58
N ARG A 17 -4.48 37.26 -19.64
CA ARG A 17 -4.24 37.05 -18.19
C ARG A 17 -5.07 35.89 -17.62
N LEU A 18 -6.33 35.73 -18.05
CA LEU A 18 -7.16 34.59 -17.65
C LEU A 18 -6.62 33.26 -18.20
N MET A 19 -6.13 33.22 -19.44
CA MET A 19 -5.51 32.02 -19.99
C MET A 19 -4.19 31.66 -19.30
N LEU A 20 -3.36 32.66 -18.97
CA LEU A 20 -2.13 32.41 -18.22
C LEU A 20 -2.40 31.87 -16.80
N LEU A 21 -3.44 32.41 -16.12
CA LEU A 21 -3.86 31.90 -14.81
C LEU A 21 -4.41 30.46 -14.90
N ALA A 22 -5.15 30.13 -15.97
CA ALA A 22 -5.69 28.79 -16.19
C ALA A 22 -4.61 27.74 -16.51
N VAL A 23 -3.56 28.10 -17.25
CA VAL A 23 -2.42 27.21 -17.51
C VAL A 23 -1.58 27.00 -16.24
N CYS A 24 -1.36 28.03 -15.43
CA CYS A 24 -0.68 27.88 -14.14
C CYS A 24 -1.48 27.06 -13.13
N ALA A 25 -2.82 27.11 -13.16
CA ALA A 25 -3.67 26.32 -12.27
C ALA A 25 -3.68 24.81 -12.62
N ILE A 26 -3.42 24.44 -13.87
CA ILE A 26 -3.29 23.03 -14.29
C ILE A 26 -1.92 22.45 -13.90
N LEU A 27 -0.87 23.28 -13.85
CA LEU A 27 0.49 22.89 -13.42
C LEU A 27 0.67 22.86 -11.88
N LEU A 28 -0.28 23.41 -11.13
CA LEU A 28 -0.29 23.44 -9.65
C LEU A 28 -1.29 22.44 -9.04
N ALA A 29 -1.83 21.49 -9.81
CA ALA A 29 -2.53 20.37 -9.22
C ALA A 29 -1.54 19.65 -8.27
N PRO A 30 -1.79 19.64 -6.95
CA PRO A 30 -0.92 18.89 -6.05
C PRO A 30 -0.98 17.44 -6.52
N ALA A 31 0.19 16.85 -6.80
CA ALA A 31 0.31 15.41 -6.84
C ALA A 31 -0.25 14.92 -5.50
N ARG A 32 -1.44 14.33 -5.52
CA ARG A 32 -2.03 13.66 -4.35
C ARG A 32 -1.28 12.35 -4.15
N ALA A 33 -0.01 12.46 -3.77
CA ALA A 33 0.79 11.38 -3.24
C ALA A 33 0.50 11.33 -1.75
N LEU A 34 -0.50 10.52 -1.34
CA LEU A 34 -0.69 10.07 0.05
C LEU A 34 -1.69 8.87 0.10
N ALA A 35 -1.60 7.93 -0.84
CA ALA A 35 -2.01 6.54 -0.70
C ALA A 35 -0.86 5.73 -1.30
N HIS A 36 -0.27 4.80 -0.56
CA HIS A 36 0.77 3.96 -1.14
C HIS A 36 0.17 2.79 -1.92
N ASP A 37 -1.15 2.63 -1.89
CA ASP A 37 -1.84 1.69 -2.76
C ASP A 37 -2.35 2.42 -4.01
N TYR A 38 -2.13 1.84 -5.19
CA TYR A 38 -2.44 2.42 -6.49
C TYR A 38 -3.49 1.59 -7.21
N LEU A 39 -4.52 2.24 -7.76
CA LEU A 39 -5.44 1.65 -8.73
C LEU A 39 -5.06 2.11 -10.14
N HIS A 40 -4.92 1.17 -11.06
CA HIS A 40 -4.55 1.43 -12.45
C HIS A 40 -5.31 0.51 -13.40
N GLY A 41 -6.50 0.95 -13.81
CA GLY A 41 -7.45 0.08 -14.52
C GLY A 41 -7.92 -1.03 -13.59
N ASP A 42 -7.80 -2.28 -14.04
CA ASP A 42 -8.12 -3.48 -13.26
C ASP A 42 -6.95 -3.95 -12.37
N LEU A 43 -5.81 -3.25 -12.38
CA LEU A 43 -4.67 -3.58 -11.55
C LEU A 43 -4.70 -2.78 -10.25
N GLN A 44 -4.35 -3.45 -9.15
CA GLN A 44 -4.06 -2.82 -7.87
C GLN A 44 -2.61 -3.08 -7.50
N VAL A 45 -1.89 -2.05 -7.07
CA VAL A 45 -0.58 -2.17 -6.46
C VAL A 45 -0.72 -1.78 -5.02
N ILE A 46 -0.31 -2.66 -4.11
CA ILE A 46 -0.56 -2.55 -2.69
C ILE A 46 0.80 -2.52 -1.99
N HIS A 47 0.99 -1.54 -1.12
CA HIS A 47 2.15 -1.35 -0.26
C HIS A 47 3.52 -1.50 -0.98
N PRO A 48 3.79 -0.73 -2.05
CA PRO A 48 5.12 -0.61 -2.61
C PRO A 48 6.05 0.01 -1.56
N ALA A 49 7.01 -0.77 -1.13
CA ALA A 49 7.92 -0.43 -0.07
C ALA A 49 9.36 -0.86 -0.36
N ILE A 50 10.30 -0.16 0.26
CA ILE A 50 11.71 -0.49 0.33
C ILE A 50 12.04 -0.53 1.82
N PRO A 51 12.37 -1.70 2.40
CA PRO A 51 12.81 -1.74 3.78
C PRO A 51 14.12 -0.97 3.98
N ALA A 52 14.20 -0.19 5.06
CA ALA A 52 15.41 0.49 5.47
C ALA A 52 16.52 -0.54 5.75
N LEU A 53 17.75 -0.27 5.33
CA LEU A 53 18.93 -1.07 5.67
C LEU A 53 19.92 -0.26 6.51
N ALA A 54 20.66 -0.95 7.38
CA ALA A 54 21.64 -0.32 8.26
C ALA A 54 22.83 0.32 7.51
N ALA A 55 23.15 -0.17 6.31
CA ALA A 55 24.25 0.33 5.49
C ALA A 55 23.80 0.57 4.03
N PRO A 56 24.19 1.71 3.42
CA PRO A 56 23.95 1.98 2.01
C PRO A 56 24.98 1.31 1.09
N GLY A 57 24.80 1.46 -0.22
CA GLY A 57 25.74 1.01 -1.26
C GLY A 57 25.63 -0.46 -1.67
N GLY A 58 24.84 -1.27 -0.95
CA GLY A 58 24.51 -2.66 -1.32
C GLY A 58 23.21 -2.79 -2.11
N PRO A 59 22.74 -4.03 -2.37
CA PRO A 59 21.42 -4.28 -2.94
C PRO A 59 20.32 -4.00 -1.92
N TRP A 60 19.26 -3.34 -2.34
CA TRP A 60 18.11 -2.99 -1.48
C TRP A 60 16.86 -3.74 -1.92
N PRO A 61 16.17 -4.47 -1.04
CA PRO A 61 14.95 -5.18 -1.40
C PRO A 61 13.82 -4.21 -1.72
N VAL A 62 12.92 -4.65 -2.58
CA VAL A 62 11.67 -3.97 -2.93
C VAL A 62 10.54 -4.95 -2.68
N HIS A 63 9.53 -4.50 -1.93
CA HIS A 63 8.35 -5.27 -1.58
C HIS A 63 7.09 -4.60 -2.12
N MET A 64 6.14 -5.40 -2.60
CA MET A 64 4.80 -4.95 -2.96
C MET A 64 3.90 -6.14 -3.21
N VAL A 65 2.59 -5.90 -3.23
CA VAL A 65 1.60 -6.84 -3.72
C VAL A 65 0.94 -6.25 -4.96
N ILE A 66 0.68 -7.08 -5.97
CA ILE A 66 -0.03 -6.65 -7.18
C ILE A 66 -1.20 -7.60 -7.41
N ALA A 67 -2.43 -7.06 -7.41
CA ALA A 67 -3.63 -7.80 -7.79
C ALA A 67 -4.04 -7.44 -9.21
N ASN A 68 -4.36 -8.44 -10.03
CA ASN A 68 -5.03 -8.25 -11.31
C ASN A 68 -6.49 -8.69 -11.16
N ASP A 69 -7.38 -7.73 -10.96
CA ASP A 69 -8.81 -7.98 -10.79
C ASP A 69 -9.57 -8.11 -12.11
N GLY A 70 -8.86 -7.99 -13.23
CA GLY A 70 -9.38 -8.02 -14.58
C GLY A 70 -9.58 -9.44 -15.09
N ALA A 71 -10.26 -9.55 -16.23
CA ALA A 71 -10.46 -10.82 -16.92
C ALA A 71 -9.32 -11.18 -17.89
N VAL A 72 -8.31 -10.32 -18.02
CA VAL A 72 -7.21 -10.45 -18.99
C VAL A 72 -5.88 -10.43 -18.27
N ALA A 73 -4.99 -11.34 -18.65
CA ALA A 73 -3.64 -11.43 -18.07
C ALA A 73 -2.82 -10.20 -18.47
N ASP A 74 -1.96 -9.74 -17.56
CA ASP A 74 -0.94 -8.72 -17.83
C ASP A 74 0.44 -9.23 -17.40
N ARG A 75 1.48 -8.45 -17.66
CA ARG A 75 2.85 -8.68 -17.21
C ARG A 75 3.43 -7.38 -16.71
N LEU A 76 4.08 -7.42 -15.56
CA LEU A 76 4.95 -6.34 -15.13
C LEU A 76 6.33 -6.55 -15.79
N LEU A 77 6.65 -5.69 -16.74
CA LEU A 77 7.87 -5.76 -17.55
C LEU A 77 9.06 -5.11 -16.85
N ALA A 78 8.82 -4.04 -16.08
CA ALA A 78 9.87 -3.33 -15.37
C ALA A 78 9.32 -2.57 -14.16
N ILE A 79 10.22 -2.36 -13.19
CA ILE A 79 10.03 -1.41 -12.09
C ILE A 79 11.22 -0.46 -12.15
N GLU A 80 10.94 0.81 -12.37
CA GLU A 80 11.94 1.87 -12.44
C GLU A 80 11.93 2.65 -11.11
N THR A 81 13.10 2.98 -10.59
CA THR A 81 13.26 3.84 -9.39
C THR A 81 14.28 4.94 -9.68
N GLU A 82 14.31 5.98 -8.84
CA GLU A 82 15.34 7.03 -8.94
C GLU A 82 16.78 6.50 -8.76
N PHE A 83 16.94 5.32 -8.15
CA PHE A 83 18.24 4.65 -7.96
C PHE A 83 18.56 3.60 -9.03
N GLY A 84 17.67 3.41 -10.00
CA GLY A 84 17.83 2.44 -11.10
C GLY A 84 16.71 1.40 -11.17
N PRO A 85 16.82 0.42 -12.08
CA PRO A 85 15.80 -0.61 -12.25
C PRO A 85 15.83 -1.63 -11.11
N VAL A 86 14.66 -2.12 -10.72
CA VAL A 86 14.53 -3.28 -9.84
C VAL A 86 14.77 -4.54 -10.68
N ARG A 87 15.64 -5.41 -10.19
CA ARG A 87 15.87 -6.74 -10.77
C ARG A 87 14.96 -7.74 -10.06
N LEU A 88 14.37 -8.65 -10.83
CA LEU A 88 13.46 -9.67 -10.34
C LEU A 88 14.13 -11.04 -10.39
N ARG A 89 13.93 -11.86 -9.35
CA ARG A 89 14.30 -13.28 -9.35
C ARG A 89 13.33 -14.11 -8.53
N ARG A 90 13.42 -15.42 -8.67
CA ARG A 90 12.76 -16.37 -7.77
C ARG A 90 13.80 -17.35 -7.24
N PRO A 91 13.84 -17.66 -5.93
CA PRO A 91 14.61 -18.77 -5.39
C PRO A 91 14.23 -20.07 -6.09
N ASN A 92 15.22 -20.92 -6.34
CA ASN A 92 15.01 -22.22 -6.97
C ASN A 92 15.31 -23.36 -5.98
N ALA A 93 14.79 -24.55 -6.29
CA ALA A 93 14.91 -25.72 -5.42
C ALA A 93 16.36 -26.18 -5.16
N THR A 94 17.32 -25.71 -5.96
CA THR A 94 18.75 -26.02 -5.81
C THR A 94 19.51 -25.04 -4.91
N GLY A 95 18.81 -24.12 -4.23
CA GLY A 95 19.41 -23.13 -3.34
C GLY A 95 20.03 -21.93 -4.06
N GLY A 96 19.74 -21.77 -5.36
CA GLY A 96 20.08 -20.61 -6.17
C GLY A 96 18.87 -19.74 -6.43
N SER A 97 18.94 -18.92 -7.48
CA SER A 97 17.84 -18.06 -7.90
C SER A 97 17.85 -17.85 -9.41
N ASP A 98 16.67 -17.83 -10.01
CA ASP A 98 16.48 -17.63 -11.44
C ASP A 98 16.01 -16.21 -11.70
N ALA A 99 16.73 -15.48 -12.56
CA ALA A 99 16.33 -14.14 -12.96
C ALA A 99 15.03 -14.17 -13.76
N LEU A 100 14.14 -13.21 -13.49
CA LEU A 100 12.87 -13.05 -14.19
C LEU A 100 12.95 -11.82 -15.10
N ALA A 101 12.64 -12.02 -16.37
CA ALA A 101 12.55 -10.91 -17.33
C ALA A 101 11.28 -10.06 -17.16
N TRP A 102 10.26 -10.63 -16.52
CA TRP A 102 8.97 -10.01 -16.22
C TRP A 102 8.26 -10.82 -15.13
N LEU A 103 7.25 -10.22 -14.51
CA LEU A 103 6.37 -10.88 -13.55
C LEU A 103 4.99 -11.11 -14.17
N ALA A 104 4.52 -12.36 -14.15
CA ALA A 104 3.18 -12.71 -14.63
C ALA A 104 2.12 -12.11 -13.72
N LEU A 105 1.06 -11.55 -14.27
CA LEU A 105 -0.12 -11.09 -13.53
C LEU A 105 -1.37 -11.76 -14.12
N PRO A 106 -1.67 -13.02 -13.73
CA PRO A 106 -2.83 -13.73 -14.25
C PRO A 106 -4.16 -13.05 -13.86
N PRO A 107 -5.23 -13.25 -14.64
CA PRO A 107 -6.55 -12.70 -14.32
C PRO A 107 -7.09 -13.21 -12.98
N GLY A 108 -7.63 -12.32 -12.15
CA GLY A 108 -8.20 -12.64 -10.84
C GLY A 108 -7.18 -13.06 -9.78
N GLU A 109 -5.88 -12.97 -10.08
CA GLU A 109 -4.83 -13.42 -9.16
C GLU A 109 -4.08 -12.26 -8.52
N THR A 110 -3.48 -12.57 -7.37
CA THR A 110 -2.60 -11.68 -6.62
C THR A 110 -1.19 -12.25 -6.62
N VAL A 111 -0.23 -11.39 -6.90
CA VAL A 111 1.19 -11.74 -6.99
C VAL A 111 1.97 -10.90 -6.00
N VAL A 112 2.82 -11.55 -5.22
CA VAL A 112 3.60 -10.92 -4.16
C VAL A 112 5.05 -10.79 -4.58
N LEU A 113 5.59 -9.60 -4.39
CA LEU A 113 7.02 -9.31 -4.46
C LEU A 113 7.53 -9.19 -3.03
N THR A 114 8.23 -10.21 -2.53
CA THR A 114 8.76 -10.27 -1.17
C THR A 114 9.99 -11.17 -1.09
N THR A 115 10.78 -11.02 -0.03
CA THR A 115 11.95 -11.84 0.25
C THR A 115 11.55 -13.32 0.42
N GLY A 116 12.30 -14.25 -0.16
CA GLY A 116 12.02 -15.69 -0.09
C GLY A 116 11.02 -16.23 -1.11
N GLU A 117 10.24 -15.37 -1.78
CA GLU A 117 9.33 -15.76 -2.86
C GLU A 117 9.77 -15.14 -4.20
N THR A 118 8.97 -14.30 -4.83
CA THR A 118 9.45 -13.52 -5.97
C THR A 118 10.13 -12.27 -5.41
N GLU A 119 11.44 -12.17 -5.57
CA GLU A 119 12.24 -11.12 -4.95
C GLU A 119 12.53 -10.01 -5.95
N GLY A 120 12.42 -8.76 -5.49
CA GLY A 120 12.84 -7.57 -6.21
C GLY A 120 13.96 -6.86 -5.45
N TRP A 121 14.99 -6.38 -6.15
CA TRP A 121 16.00 -5.52 -5.53
C TRP A 121 16.56 -4.46 -6.48
N ILE A 122 16.90 -3.31 -5.91
CA ILE A 122 17.71 -2.27 -6.54
C ILE A 122 19.18 -2.65 -6.32
N ALA A 123 20.01 -2.59 -7.36
CA ALA A 123 21.38 -3.07 -7.27
C ALA A 123 22.26 -2.27 -6.30
N GLU A 124 22.06 -0.95 -6.27
CA GLU A 124 22.84 -0.03 -5.44
C GLU A 124 22.00 1.19 -5.08
N VAL A 125 21.91 1.50 -3.80
CA VAL A 125 21.34 2.77 -3.30
C VAL A 125 22.46 3.56 -2.61
N PRO A 126 22.84 4.74 -3.11
CA PRO A 126 24.08 5.41 -2.72
C PRO A 126 24.05 6.04 -1.33
N ARG A 127 22.89 6.08 -0.67
CA ARG A 127 22.69 6.65 0.66
C ARG A 127 21.72 5.82 1.48
N ALA A 128 21.75 6.01 2.79
CA ALA A 128 20.74 5.42 3.65
C ALA A 128 19.39 6.07 3.36
N LEU A 129 18.34 5.26 3.37
CA LEU A 129 16.96 5.69 3.28
C LEU A 129 16.36 5.69 4.69
N ILE A 130 15.61 6.74 5.02
CA ILE A 130 15.08 6.94 6.37
C ILE A 130 13.65 6.42 6.43
N VAL A 131 13.27 5.69 7.48
CA VAL A 131 11.89 5.21 7.66
C VAL A 131 10.89 6.37 7.52
N GLY A 132 9.82 6.14 6.74
CA GLY A 132 8.81 7.14 6.39
C GLY A 132 9.19 8.07 5.24
N GLU A 133 10.41 7.98 4.72
CA GLU A 133 10.78 8.60 3.45
C GLU A 133 10.03 7.97 2.28
N GLN A 134 9.99 8.67 1.15
CA GLN A 134 9.39 8.21 -0.10
C GLN A 134 10.43 8.21 -1.21
N VAL A 135 10.47 7.14 -1.99
CA VAL A 135 11.33 6.99 -3.17
C VAL A 135 10.46 6.94 -4.41
N SER A 136 10.76 7.76 -5.41
CA SER A 136 9.94 7.81 -6.63
C SER A 136 10.20 6.60 -7.52
N GLY A 137 9.14 6.08 -8.15
CA GLY A 137 9.24 4.97 -9.09
C GLY A 137 8.14 4.92 -10.13
N THR A 138 8.23 3.93 -11.02
CA THR A 138 7.24 3.67 -12.06
C THR A 138 7.17 2.18 -12.35
N LEU A 139 5.96 1.63 -12.32
CA LEU A 139 5.69 0.29 -12.87
C LEU A 139 5.42 0.37 -14.36
N VAL A 140 5.95 -0.58 -15.12
CA VAL A 140 5.73 -0.70 -16.56
C VAL A 140 5.05 -2.02 -16.84
N PHE A 141 3.75 -1.97 -17.09
CA PHE A 141 2.94 -3.11 -17.48
C PHE A 141 2.88 -3.26 -19.00
N GLU A 142 2.78 -4.49 -19.49
CA GLU A 142 2.68 -4.80 -20.92
C GLU A 142 1.38 -4.24 -21.52
N ARG A 143 0.26 -4.36 -20.80
CA ARG A 143 -1.06 -3.92 -21.28
C ARG A 143 -1.56 -2.67 -20.59
N ALA A 144 -1.50 -2.63 -19.26
CA ALA A 144 -1.95 -1.46 -18.51
C ALA A 144 -1.04 -0.24 -18.71
N GLY A 145 0.17 -0.41 -19.25
CA GLY A 145 1.09 0.67 -19.52
C GLY A 145 1.83 1.15 -18.26
N ARG A 146 2.14 2.45 -18.18
CA ARG A 146 3.01 3.00 -17.13
C ARG A 146 2.21 3.57 -15.97
N LEU A 147 2.59 3.22 -14.75
CA LEU A 147 2.01 3.71 -13.50
C LEU A 147 3.10 4.40 -12.65
N PRO A 148 3.17 5.73 -12.63
CA PRO A 148 4.02 6.46 -11.69
C PRO A 148 3.54 6.24 -10.25
N MET A 149 4.47 5.99 -9.34
CA MET A 149 4.20 5.68 -7.93
C MET A 149 5.35 6.11 -7.02
N VAL A 150 5.17 5.94 -5.72
CA VAL A 150 6.20 6.11 -4.69
C VAL A 150 6.29 4.86 -3.82
N PHE A 151 7.52 4.46 -3.51
CA PHE A 151 7.86 3.46 -2.52
C PHE A 151 7.98 4.10 -1.14
N LEU A 152 7.36 3.50 -0.13
CA LEU A 152 7.62 3.87 1.26
C LEU A 152 8.88 3.22 1.79
N ILE A 153 9.58 3.94 2.65
CA ILE A 153 10.67 3.34 3.41
C ILE A 153 10.13 2.76 4.70
N ASP A 154 10.08 1.43 4.75
CA ASP A 154 9.63 0.68 5.91
C ASP A 154 10.79 0.43 6.89
N PRO A 155 10.50 0.06 8.15
CA PRO A 155 11.52 -0.49 9.04
C PRO A 155 12.24 -1.70 8.42
N ALA A 156 13.51 -1.89 8.78
CA ALA A 156 14.28 -3.05 8.35
C ALA A 156 13.61 -4.35 8.82
N PRO A 157 13.54 -5.43 8.01
CA PRO A 157 13.26 -6.76 8.51
C PRO A 157 14.41 -7.19 9.43
N GLU A 158 14.07 -7.79 10.58
CA GLU A 158 15.02 -8.08 11.67
C GLU A 158 16.15 -9.07 11.27
N THR A 159 16.03 -9.71 10.11
CA THR A 159 17.07 -10.58 9.52
C THR A 159 18.26 -9.84 8.88
N ALA A 160 18.30 -8.50 8.89
CA ALA A 160 19.43 -7.71 8.36
C ALA A 160 20.50 -7.30 9.41
N ALA A 161 20.51 -7.92 10.59
CA ALA A 161 21.65 -7.90 11.51
C ALA A 161 22.28 -9.30 11.55
N LEU A 162 23.53 -9.50 11.11
CA LEU A 162 24.76 -9.44 11.94
C LEU A 162 25.98 -9.64 10.99
N PRO A 163 27.19 -9.10 11.26
CA PRO A 163 27.86 -9.28 12.56
C PRO A 163 28.65 -8.07 13.09
N VAL A 164 28.44 -7.72 14.36
CA VAL A 164 29.53 -7.34 15.27
C VAL A 164 29.20 -7.88 16.65
N ALA A 165 30.06 -8.76 17.15
CA ALA A 165 30.09 -9.16 18.54
C ALA A 165 30.67 -8.01 19.39
N ILE A 166 29.90 -7.48 20.34
CA ILE A 166 30.47 -6.94 21.58
C ILE A 166 29.54 -7.32 22.73
N ALA A 167 30.11 -8.06 23.67
CA ALA A 167 29.47 -8.48 24.90
C ALA A 167 29.00 -7.28 25.73
N ARG A 168 27.78 -7.39 26.28
CA ARG A 168 27.45 -6.85 27.60
C ARG A 168 26.45 -7.77 28.29
N GLU A 169 26.94 -8.39 29.35
CA GLU A 169 26.17 -9.11 30.36
C GLU A 169 25.25 -8.17 31.14
N ASP A 170 24.17 -8.79 31.64
CA ASP A 170 23.34 -8.42 32.78
C ASP A 170 22.48 -7.15 32.70
N ALA A 171 21.27 -7.34 32.17
CA ALA A 171 20.04 -6.83 32.78
C ALA A 171 18.86 -7.69 32.27
N GLY A 172 18.15 -8.36 33.17
CA GLY A 172 16.97 -9.17 32.83
C GLY A 172 15.93 -8.32 32.10
N ALA A 173 15.62 -8.71 30.86
CA ALA A 173 14.57 -8.13 30.02
C ALA A 173 13.39 -9.13 29.93
N PRO A 174 12.15 -8.63 29.81
CA PRO A 174 10.95 -9.46 29.73
C PRO A 174 10.94 -10.31 28.46
N ASP A 175 10.25 -11.44 28.54
CA ASP A 175 10.15 -12.49 27.53
C ASP A 175 9.96 -11.94 26.10
N ALA A 176 10.89 -12.28 25.22
CA ALA A 176 10.90 -11.88 23.82
C ALA A 176 9.83 -12.68 23.06
N GLY A 177 8.59 -12.20 23.07
CA GLY A 177 7.58 -12.64 22.11
C GLY A 177 8.07 -12.37 20.70
N THR A 178 8.04 -13.39 19.84
CA THR A 178 8.42 -13.33 18.42
C THR A 178 7.85 -12.08 17.76
N GLN A 179 8.73 -11.15 17.37
CA GLN A 179 8.34 -9.91 16.70
C GLN A 179 7.90 -10.25 15.26
N ARG A 180 6.69 -9.82 14.86
CA ARG A 180 6.08 -10.16 13.56
C ARG A 180 6.53 -9.21 12.46
N ASP A 181 6.82 -9.75 11.27
CA ASP A 181 7.17 -8.98 10.07
C ASP A 181 5.89 -8.34 9.46
N PRO A 182 5.81 -7.00 9.35
CA PRO A 182 4.64 -6.32 8.79
C PRO A 182 4.27 -6.74 7.35
N GLY A 183 5.26 -7.08 6.52
CA GLY A 183 5.03 -7.53 5.14
C GLY A 183 4.39 -8.92 5.10
N GLU A 184 4.87 -9.84 5.93
CA GLU A 184 4.27 -11.17 6.09
C GLU A 184 2.85 -11.08 6.68
N ASP A 185 2.65 -10.19 7.66
CA ASP A 185 1.34 -9.93 8.26
C ASP A 185 0.34 -9.42 7.21
N ILE A 186 0.74 -8.51 6.31
CA ILE A 186 -0.13 -8.01 5.22
C ILE A 186 -0.56 -9.16 4.29
N VAL A 187 0.38 -10.02 3.89
CA VAL A 187 0.08 -11.19 3.05
C VAL A 187 -0.87 -12.14 3.77
N ALA A 188 -0.62 -12.43 5.04
CA ALA A 188 -1.46 -13.29 5.85
C ALA A 188 -2.86 -12.71 6.07
N ILE A 189 -2.99 -11.39 6.23
CA ILE A 189 -4.27 -10.67 6.31
C ILE A 189 -5.03 -10.80 4.98
N ALA A 190 -4.39 -10.56 3.84
CA ALA A 190 -5.01 -10.71 2.53
C ALA A 190 -5.50 -12.15 2.31
N ALA A 191 -4.69 -13.15 2.68
CA ALA A 191 -5.08 -14.55 2.62
C ALA A 191 -6.26 -14.88 3.55
N ALA A 192 -6.29 -14.31 4.76
CA ALA A 192 -7.40 -14.48 5.70
C ALA A 192 -8.72 -13.90 5.16
N LEU A 193 -8.67 -12.74 4.51
CA LEU A 193 -9.84 -12.13 3.85
C LEU A 193 -10.33 -12.95 2.68
N SER A 194 -9.42 -13.41 1.82
CA SER A 194 -9.76 -14.28 0.70
C SER A 194 -10.47 -15.54 1.19
N ARG A 195 -9.93 -16.24 2.22
CA ARG A 195 -10.59 -17.41 2.82
C ARG A 195 -11.97 -17.08 3.39
N ALA A 196 -12.09 -16.01 4.17
CA ALA A 196 -13.33 -15.63 4.84
C ALA A 196 -14.46 -15.21 3.87
N THR A 197 -14.11 -14.91 2.62
CA THR A 197 -15.05 -14.51 1.56
C THR A 197 -15.13 -15.54 0.43
N SER A 198 -14.66 -16.76 0.67
CA SER A 198 -14.64 -17.84 -0.34
C SER A 198 -13.91 -17.48 -1.64
N GLY A 199 -12.95 -16.56 -1.57
CA GLY A 199 -12.20 -16.05 -2.72
C GLY A 199 -12.85 -14.86 -3.43
N ASP A 200 -14.06 -14.44 -3.03
CA ASP A 200 -14.80 -13.37 -3.70
C ASP A 200 -14.31 -11.96 -3.32
N ALA A 201 -13.57 -11.83 -2.22
CA ALA A 201 -13.00 -10.54 -1.84
C ALA A 201 -11.88 -10.13 -2.78
N ARG A 202 -12.05 -8.93 -3.33
CA ARG A 202 -10.98 -8.14 -3.92
C ARG A 202 -10.52 -7.15 -2.88
N ALA A 203 -9.29 -7.32 -2.39
CA ALA A 203 -8.72 -6.39 -1.43
C ALA A 203 -8.67 -4.99 -2.05
N VAL A 204 -9.02 -3.97 -1.28
CA VAL A 204 -8.83 -2.58 -1.65
C VAL A 204 -8.27 -1.89 -0.41
N ALA A 205 -7.25 -1.07 -0.57
CA ALA A 205 -6.74 -0.20 0.48
C ALA A 205 -7.88 0.41 1.33
N PRO A 206 -7.76 0.46 2.67
CA PRO A 206 -6.55 0.29 3.47
C PRO A 206 -6.28 -1.14 3.95
N VAL A 207 -5.01 -1.52 4.13
CA VAL A 207 -4.61 -2.49 5.18
C VAL A 207 -3.79 -1.72 6.21
N VAL A 208 -4.29 -1.62 7.44
CA VAL A 208 -3.60 -0.97 8.57
C VAL A 208 -3.52 -1.91 9.75
N LEU A 209 -2.38 -1.92 10.43
CA LEU A 209 -2.07 -2.86 11.50
C LEU A 209 -1.54 -2.14 12.74
N GLN A 210 -1.95 -2.62 13.91
CA GLN A 210 -1.49 -2.16 15.21
C GLN A 210 -1.33 -3.37 16.13
N GLY A 211 -0.11 -3.90 16.22
CA GLY A 211 0.14 -5.09 17.02
C GLY A 211 -0.68 -6.28 16.49
N ASP A 212 -1.54 -6.84 17.33
CA ASP A 212 -2.35 -8.05 17.06
C ASP A 212 -3.69 -7.76 16.36
N VAL A 213 -3.92 -6.53 15.87
CA VAL A 213 -5.17 -6.17 15.20
C VAL A 213 -4.92 -5.42 13.89
N ALA A 214 -5.85 -5.58 12.96
CA ALA A 214 -5.80 -4.89 11.68
C ALA A 214 -7.19 -4.45 11.19
N LEU A 215 -7.22 -3.40 10.38
CA LEU A 215 -8.35 -3.04 9.54
C LEU A 215 -7.96 -3.23 8.08
N ALA A 216 -8.80 -3.92 7.33
CA ALA A 216 -8.58 -4.18 5.91
C ALA A 216 -9.81 -3.85 5.06
N GLY A 217 -9.67 -2.97 4.08
CA GLY A 217 -10.68 -2.71 3.08
C GLY A 217 -10.77 -3.86 2.08
N PHE A 218 -11.99 -4.16 1.65
CA PHE A 218 -12.21 -5.14 0.60
C PHE A 218 -13.53 -4.88 -0.12
N ARG A 219 -13.68 -5.50 -1.28
CA ARG A 219 -14.89 -5.47 -2.09
C ARG A 219 -15.33 -6.88 -2.46
N THR A 220 -16.58 -7.23 -2.22
CA THR A 220 -17.23 -8.47 -2.68
C THR A 220 -18.37 -8.12 -3.62
N GLY A 221 -18.24 -8.45 -4.91
CA GLY A 221 -19.18 -8.00 -5.93
C GLY A 221 -19.29 -6.46 -5.96
N GLU A 222 -20.47 -5.91 -5.68
CA GLU A 222 -20.70 -4.45 -5.59
C GLU A 222 -20.51 -3.88 -4.18
N ALA A 223 -20.39 -4.74 -3.16
CA ALA A 223 -20.29 -4.32 -1.76
C ALA A 223 -18.84 -3.99 -1.39
N THR A 224 -18.60 -2.84 -0.77
CA THR A 224 -17.29 -2.44 -0.23
C THR A 224 -17.38 -2.35 1.28
N ALA A 225 -16.46 -2.99 2.02
CA ALA A 225 -16.48 -3.03 3.47
C ALA A 225 -15.08 -2.88 4.07
N LEU A 226 -15.02 -2.59 5.36
CA LEU A 226 -13.83 -2.75 6.19
C LEU A 226 -13.98 -4.03 7.00
N ALA A 227 -12.95 -4.86 7.02
CA ALA A 227 -12.81 -6.00 7.91
C ALA A 227 -11.98 -5.60 9.13
N PHE A 228 -12.40 -6.05 10.30
CA PHE A 228 -11.56 -6.07 11.49
C PHE A 228 -10.98 -7.47 11.65
N LEU A 229 -9.65 -7.55 11.74
CA LEU A 229 -8.91 -8.80 11.92
C LEU A 229 -8.14 -8.78 13.22
N ARG A 230 -7.93 -9.96 13.77
CA ARG A 230 -7.06 -10.16 14.93
C ARG A 230 -6.09 -11.31 14.66
N PHE A 231 -4.88 -11.18 15.19
CA PHE A 231 -3.88 -12.22 15.20
C PHE A 231 -4.08 -13.12 16.41
N VAL A 232 -4.10 -14.43 16.20
CA VAL A 232 -4.09 -15.44 17.27
C VAL A 232 -2.78 -16.22 17.16
N PRO A 233 -1.99 -16.31 18.23
CA PRO A 233 -0.81 -17.17 18.25
C PRO A 233 -1.16 -18.58 17.76
N ASP A 234 -0.31 -19.16 16.93
CA ASP A 234 -0.48 -20.49 16.29
C ASP A 234 -1.62 -20.64 15.25
N ALA A 235 -2.63 -19.77 15.26
CA ALA A 235 -3.74 -19.77 14.29
C ALA A 235 -3.64 -18.68 13.22
N GLY A 236 -2.79 -17.66 13.43
CA GLY A 236 -2.57 -16.55 12.51
C GLY A 236 -3.70 -15.53 12.51
N TRP A 237 -3.77 -14.75 11.42
CA TRP A 237 -4.80 -13.73 11.25
C TRP A 237 -6.16 -14.34 10.92
N HIS A 238 -7.18 -13.86 11.63
CA HIS A 238 -8.58 -14.22 11.38
C HIS A 238 -9.43 -12.96 11.26
N VAL A 239 -10.40 -13.02 10.35
CA VAL A 239 -11.43 -11.98 10.24
C VAL A 239 -12.41 -12.18 11.40
N VAL A 240 -12.63 -11.13 12.19
CA VAL A 240 -13.59 -11.15 13.29
C VAL A 240 -14.97 -10.72 12.78
N LEU A 241 -15.01 -9.60 12.05
CA LEU A 241 -16.21 -9.05 11.44
C LEU A 241 -15.84 -8.13 10.28
N TRP A 242 -16.82 -7.77 9.46
CA TRP A 242 -16.71 -6.66 8.52
C TRP A 242 -17.91 -5.73 8.63
N SER A 243 -17.70 -4.45 8.34
CA SER A 243 -18.73 -3.42 8.42
C SER A 243 -18.43 -2.26 7.47
N ASN A 244 -19.29 -1.25 7.51
CA ASN A 244 -19.08 0.02 6.83
C ASN A 244 -18.08 0.92 7.59
N ASP A 245 -18.19 2.24 7.39
CA ASP A 245 -17.40 3.26 8.09
C ASP A 245 -17.61 3.31 9.61
N SER A 246 -18.58 2.55 10.17
CA SER A 246 -18.74 2.38 11.61
C SER A 246 -17.51 1.75 12.28
N LEU A 247 -16.68 0.98 11.57
CA LEU A 247 -15.39 0.50 12.07
C LEU A 247 -14.34 1.60 12.27
N LEU A 248 -14.60 2.80 11.74
CA LEU A 248 -13.77 3.99 11.93
C LEU A 248 -14.23 4.83 13.13
N LEU A 249 -15.11 4.30 13.98
CA LEU A 249 -15.53 4.92 15.23
C LEU A 249 -14.74 4.34 16.41
N PRO A 250 -14.19 5.17 17.32
CA PRO A 250 -13.45 4.68 18.48
C PRO A 250 -14.24 3.69 19.33
N ALA A 251 -15.55 3.92 19.50
CA ALA A 251 -16.43 3.05 20.28
C ALA A 251 -16.51 1.63 19.71
N SER A 252 -16.47 1.47 18.39
CA SER A 252 -16.52 0.17 17.72
C SER A 252 -15.28 -0.66 18.03
N LEU A 253 -14.08 -0.08 17.86
CA LEU A 253 -12.83 -0.79 18.13
C LEU A 253 -12.63 -1.05 19.63
N ILE A 254 -13.02 -0.12 20.50
CA ILE A 254 -12.99 -0.33 21.96
C ILE A 254 -13.91 -1.48 22.35
N GLY A 255 -15.12 -1.55 21.76
CA GLY A 255 -16.04 -2.68 21.97
C GLY A 255 -15.48 -4.03 21.52
N LEU A 256 -14.54 -4.03 20.57
CA LEU A 256 -13.82 -5.22 20.07
C LEU A 256 -12.54 -5.52 20.86
N GLY A 257 -12.32 -4.85 21.99
CA GLY A 257 -11.18 -5.08 22.88
C GLY A 257 -9.88 -4.39 22.44
N VAL A 258 -9.96 -3.40 21.54
CA VAL A 258 -8.80 -2.58 21.17
C VAL A 258 -8.62 -1.44 22.18
N SER A 259 -7.40 -1.22 22.67
CA SER A 259 -7.14 -0.09 23.58
C SER A 259 -7.42 1.25 22.89
N ARG A 260 -7.87 2.26 23.64
CA ARG A 260 -8.16 3.60 23.09
C ARG A 260 -6.99 4.18 22.25
N PRO A 261 -5.73 4.16 22.71
CA PRO A 261 -4.61 4.68 21.91
C PRO A 261 -4.36 3.89 20.61
N ALA A 262 -4.55 2.56 20.64
CA ALA A 262 -4.40 1.73 19.44
C ALA A 262 -5.57 1.95 18.46
N ALA A 263 -6.79 2.12 18.96
CA ALA A 263 -7.96 2.44 18.17
C ALA A 263 -7.81 3.81 17.47
N GLU A 264 -7.34 4.83 18.18
CA GLU A 264 -7.09 6.16 17.60
C GLU A 264 -6.06 6.10 16.47
N ARG A 265 -4.97 5.34 16.64
CA ARG A 265 -3.96 5.13 15.59
C ARG A 265 -4.53 4.39 14.37
N LEU A 266 -5.17 3.23 14.59
CA LEU A 266 -5.83 2.46 13.52
C LEU A 266 -6.80 3.32 12.71
N ILE A 267 -7.67 4.07 13.41
CA ILE A 267 -8.68 4.90 12.76
C ILE A 267 -8.04 6.03 11.97
N SER A 268 -7.05 6.71 12.54
CA SER A 268 -6.37 7.82 11.86
C SER A 268 -5.70 7.36 10.57
N GLU A 269 -5.03 6.20 10.60
CA GLU A 269 -4.34 5.64 9.45
C GLU A 269 -5.33 5.08 8.41
N ALA A 270 -6.37 4.37 8.86
CA ALA A 270 -7.41 3.86 7.97
C ALA A 270 -8.12 5.01 7.24
N ARG A 271 -8.47 6.09 7.94
CA ARG A 271 -9.10 7.28 7.33
C ARG A 271 -8.21 7.92 6.29
N ALA A 272 -6.92 8.13 6.62
CA ALA A 272 -5.96 8.70 5.67
C ALA A 272 -5.88 7.88 4.37
N ARG A 273 -5.84 6.55 4.49
CA ARG A 273 -5.79 5.64 3.34
C ARG A 273 -7.11 5.56 2.56
N ILE A 274 -8.26 5.61 3.25
CA ILE A 274 -9.60 5.66 2.62
C ILE A 274 -9.79 6.95 1.82
N ASP A 275 -9.42 8.09 2.40
CA ASP A 275 -9.48 9.39 1.72
C ASP A 275 -8.62 9.40 0.46
N ALA A 276 -7.49 8.69 0.51
CA ALA A 276 -6.55 8.57 -0.58
C ALA A 276 -6.97 7.55 -1.66
N ALA A 277 -7.73 6.50 -1.30
CA ALA A 277 -8.43 5.62 -2.25
C ALA A 277 -9.56 6.36 -3.02
N GLY A 278 -9.97 7.54 -2.53
CA GLY A 278 -10.85 8.48 -3.22
C GLY A 278 -12.32 8.38 -2.82
N GLY A 279 -13.09 9.44 -3.15
CA GLY A 279 -14.47 9.59 -2.69
C GLY A 279 -15.43 8.50 -3.18
N ALA A 280 -15.13 7.82 -4.30
CA ALA A 280 -15.93 6.70 -4.78
C ALA A 280 -15.86 5.49 -3.83
N PHE A 281 -14.68 5.22 -3.28
CA PHE A 281 -14.47 4.15 -2.30
C PHE A 281 -15.20 4.47 -0.99
N ALA A 282 -14.98 5.68 -0.44
CA ALA A 282 -15.65 6.11 0.78
C ALA A 282 -17.19 6.08 0.64
N ALA A 283 -17.72 6.49 -0.52
CA ALA A 283 -19.15 6.41 -0.81
C ALA A 283 -19.65 4.97 -0.94
N ALA A 284 -18.86 4.05 -1.52
CA ALA A 284 -19.21 2.64 -1.59
C ALA A 284 -19.18 1.97 -0.20
N LEU A 285 -18.18 2.30 0.62
CA LEU A 285 -18.06 1.83 2.00
C LEU A 285 -19.28 2.22 2.84
N GLY A 286 -19.72 3.48 2.74
CA GLY A 286 -20.91 3.97 3.45
C GLY A 286 -22.23 3.31 3.01
N ARG A 287 -22.27 2.62 1.87
CA ARG A 287 -23.45 1.88 1.39
C ARG A 287 -23.52 0.45 1.94
N PHE A 288 -22.45 -0.05 2.56
CA PHE A 288 -22.48 -1.38 3.15
C PHE A 288 -23.51 -1.41 4.30
N PRO A 289 -24.45 -2.38 4.29
CA PRO A 289 -25.72 -2.26 5.02
C PRO A 289 -25.59 -2.37 6.56
N GLY A 290 -24.42 -2.69 7.09
CA GLY A 290 -24.17 -2.80 8.53
C GLY A 290 -23.00 -3.72 8.84
N THR A 291 -23.00 -4.35 10.01
CA THR A 291 -21.97 -5.32 10.39
C THR A 291 -22.38 -6.73 9.99
N ALA A 292 -21.46 -7.50 9.44
CA ALA A 292 -21.61 -8.91 9.15
C ALA A 292 -20.36 -9.70 9.60
N TYR A 293 -20.51 -11.02 9.69
CA TYR A 293 -19.51 -11.91 10.26
C TYR A 293 -19.14 -12.98 9.22
N PRO A 294 -17.89 -13.48 9.22
CA PRO A 294 -17.52 -14.65 8.43
C PRO A 294 -18.38 -15.85 8.81
N SER A 295 -18.71 -16.68 7.83
CA SER A 295 -19.32 -17.98 8.09
C SER A 295 -18.37 -18.81 8.95
N THR A 296 -18.89 -19.41 10.02
CA THR A 296 -18.13 -20.40 10.78
C THR A 296 -17.87 -21.61 9.88
N PRO A 297 -16.62 -22.07 9.72
CA PRO A 297 -16.38 -23.37 9.09
C PRO A 297 -17.05 -24.45 9.95
N ASP A 298 -17.85 -25.31 9.31
CA ASP A 298 -18.39 -26.53 9.92
C ASP A 298 -17.26 -27.50 10.35
#